data_AF-A0A518I463-F1
#
_entry.id   AF-A0A518I463-F1
#
_cell.length_a   1.000
_cell.length_b   1.000
_cell.length_c   1.000
_cell.angle_alpha   90.00
_cell.angle_beta   90.00
_cell.angle_gamma   90.00
#
_symmetry.space_group_name_H-M   'P 1'
#
loop_
_entity.id
_entity.type
_entity.pdbx_description
1 polymer ?
#
loop_
_entity_poly.entity_id
_entity_poly.type
_entity_poly.pdbx_seq_one_letter_code
_entity_poly.pdbx_strand_id
1 'polypeptide(L)'
;MSHPPESWRAPARACARVSSRWRNSTGSSQSVHARGGYTLIEMLAAMTAASLLMLGLAASVVISTSLIEPTDEDGQRTRDRVILDRLQHDLRYATSIDSMSGYDVSIERPDLSNQPQSLQYEAYMDGLMRNVSGGTSTELDPQAPTVNHYVDGYTAATSNLNLRRPRIRDVVTATTTGGSASSLTIEIPDGARPGDLLLLVVASRNAFFVNPAPSGWQQLDYSFNAGILLDLHGQWMSTSTPDAYLLNFFWGGDVVAAVLAIEHANGSWPFGWSGSSFGTSINGNTSTYPRPLENTDTIGERTLNLQLIASTGAPSPQTSLGIASFSECVNEVGSPGTSGECTLGIAFRTGPMPPMTTTPHVLHQQSANWTTIAVEVEGQSE
;
A
#
# COMPACT_ATOMS: atom_id res chain seq x y z
N MET A 1 47.61 -28.26 -20.95
CA MET A 1 47.57 -26.99 -21.70
C MET A 1 46.83 -25.98 -20.85
N SER A 2 47.58 -25.03 -20.32
CA SER A 2 47.23 -24.13 -19.23
C SER A 2 46.96 -22.74 -19.78
N HIS A 3 45.71 -22.28 -19.66
CA HIS A 3 45.36 -20.88 -19.86
C HIS A 3 45.14 -20.21 -18.49
N PRO A 4 45.69 -19.01 -18.25
CA PRO A 4 45.49 -18.27 -17.01
C PRO A 4 44.17 -17.48 -17.06
N PRO A 5 43.52 -17.23 -15.92
CA PRO A 5 42.35 -16.36 -15.87
C PRO A 5 42.76 -14.89 -15.83
N GLU A 6 42.06 -14.13 -16.66
CA GLU A 6 42.16 -12.70 -16.90
C GLU A 6 41.65 -11.92 -15.68
N SER A 7 42.56 -11.20 -15.01
CA SER A 7 42.26 -10.39 -13.84
C SER A 7 41.52 -9.11 -14.25
N TRP A 8 40.22 -9.04 -13.95
CA TRP A 8 39.44 -7.81 -14.07
C TRP A 8 39.84 -6.80 -12.98
N ARG A 9 40.54 -5.74 -13.38
CA ARG A 9 40.81 -4.57 -12.54
C ARG A 9 39.58 -3.66 -12.51
N ALA A 10 38.97 -3.52 -11.35
CA ALA A 10 37.98 -2.48 -11.09
C ALA A 10 38.65 -1.09 -11.12
N PRO A 11 38.02 -0.07 -11.74
CA PRO A 11 38.50 1.29 -11.67
C PRO A 11 38.29 1.86 -10.26
N ALA A 12 39.39 2.27 -9.63
CA ALA A 12 39.39 2.99 -8.36
C ALA A 12 38.59 4.30 -8.52
N ARG A 13 37.38 4.35 -7.94
CA ARG A 13 36.65 5.60 -7.75
C ARG A 13 37.42 6.44 -6.73
N ALA A 14 38.05 7.50 -7.22
CA ALA A 14 38.65 8.54 -6.41
C ALA A 14 37.56 9.24 -5.59
N CYS A 15 37.46 8.90 -4.30
CA CYS A 15 36.77 9.73 -3.32
C CYS A 15 37.52 11.07 -3.23
N ALA A 16 36.97 12.10 -3.88
CA ALA A 16 37.35 13.48 -3.62
C ALA A 16 36.98 13.83 -2.18
N ARG A 17 37.92 13.60 -1.27
CA ARG A 17 37.85 14.03 0.12
C ARG A 17 37.94 15.56 0.11
N VAL A 18 36.80 16.23 0.16
CA VAL A 18 36.72 17.66 0.42
C VAL A 18 37.20 17.86 1.85
N SER A 19 38.50 18.04 2.00
CA SER A 19 39.12 18.53 3.22
C SER A 19 38.74 20.00 3.34
N SER A 20 37.69 20.28 4.12
CA SER A 20 37.43 21.63 4.64
C SER A 20 38.64 22.01 5.49
N ARG A 21 39.61 22.68 4.85
CA ARG A 21 40.80 23.23 5.46
C ARG A 21 40.34 24.33 6.40
N TRP A 22 40.12 23.98 7.66
CA TRP A 22 39.98 24.96 8.75
C TRP A 22 41.28 25.76 8.79
N ARG A 23 41.25 26.95 8.19
CA ARG A 23 42.24 27.98 8.42
C ARG A 23 42.12 28.35 9.90
N ASN A 24 43.02 27.84 10.72
CA ASN A 24 43.35 28.45 11.99
C ASN A 24 43.92 29.84 11.68
N SER A 25 43.04 30.83 11.58
CA SER A 25 43.45 32.22 11.72
C SER A 25 43.91 32.38 13.16
N THR A 26 45.22 32.39 13.36
CA THR A 26 45.85 33.03 14.52
C THR A 26 45.55 34.52 14.45
N GLY A 27 44.31 34.87 14.76
CA GLY A 27 43.83 36.20 15.01
C GLY A 27 44.21 36.56 16.43
N SER A 28 45.06 37.58 16.55
CA SER A 28 45.37 38.34 17.75
C SER A 28 44.34 38.21 18.87
N SER A 29 44.79 37.77 20.05
CA SER A 29 44.09 38.01 21.31
C SER A 29 44.07 39.52 21.58
N GLN A 30 43.18 40.24 20.90
CA GLN A 30 42.73 41.51 21.44
C GLN A 30 42.02 41.18 22.74
N SER A 31 42.50 41.78 23.82
CA SER A 31 41.82 41.76 25.11
C SER A 31 40.35 42.06 24.89
N VAL A 32 39.49 41.08 25.16
CA VAL A 32 38.07 41.32 25.37
C VAL A 32 38.03 42.20 26.61
N HIS A 33 38.11 43.52 26.39
CA HIS A 33 37.66 44.47 27.38
C HIS A 33 36.24 44.04 27.71
N ALA A 34 36.06 43.58 28.95
CA ALA A 34 34.77 43.38 29.56
C ALA A 34 34.00 44.70 29.44
N ARG A 35 33.28 44.86 28.33
CA ARG A 35 32.26 45.88 28.19
C ARG A 35 31.12 45.40 29.09
N GLY A 36 30.78 46.28 30.04
CA GLY A 36 29.74 46.07 31.04
C GLY A 36 28.42 45.64 30.41
N GLY A 37 27.56 45.08 31.25
CA GLY A 37 26.30 44.47 30.86
C GLY A 37 25.53 45.25 29.80
N TYR A 38 24.78 44.50 28.99
CA TYR A 38 23.89 45.03 27.95
C TYR A 38 23.15 46.25 28.48
N THR A 39 23.26 47.35 27.76
CA THR A 39 22.44 48.52 28.05
C THR A 39 20.97 48.14 27.89
N LEU A 40 20.08 48.77 28.66
CA LEU A 40 18.64 48.49 28.60
C LEU A 40 18.09 48.62 27.16
N ILE A 41 18.68 49.51 26.35
CA ILE A 41 18.35 49.69 24.94
C ILE A 41 18.75 48.47 24.09
N GLU A 42 19.91 47.86 24.33
CA GLU A 42 20.35 46.65 23.62
C GLU A 42 19.48 45.44 23.99
N MET A 43 19.07 45.32 25.26
CA MET A 43 18.10 44.28 25.65
C MET A 43 16.74 44.48 24.98
N LEU A 44 16.22 45.71 24.93
CA LEU A 44 14.96 46.00 24.23
C LEU A 44 15.07 45.73 22.72
N ALA A 45 16.19 46.12 22.10
CA ALA A 45 16.45 45.83 20.68
C ALA A 45 16.53 44.33 20.41
N ALA A 46 17.21 43.56 21.27
CA ALA A 46 17.28 42.10 21.14
C ALA A 46 15.91 41.43 21.35
N MET A 47 15.13 41.87 22.33
CA MET A 47 13.78 41.34 22.59
C MET A 47 12.82 41.64 21.45
N THR A 48 12.86 42.85 20.88
CA THR A 48 12.04 43.22 19.72
C THR A 48 12.44 42.44 18.48
N ALA A 49 13.74 42.28 18.21
CA ALA A 49 14.24 41.47 17.11
C ALA A 49 13.83 39.99 17.24
N ALA A 50 13.97 39.42 18.45
CA ALA A 50 13.54 38.04 18.72
C ALA A 50 12.02 37.88 18.56
N SER A 51 11.23 38.86 19.02
CA SER A 51 9.77 38.84 18.88
C SER A 51 9.35 38.90 17.42
N LEU A 52 9.97 39.76 16.61
CA LEU A 52 9.72 39.85 15.17
C LEU A 52 10.11 38.56 14.44
N LEU A 53 11.22 37.94 14.85
CA LEU A 53 11.67 36.68 14.27
C LEU A 53 10.70 35.54 14.60
N MET A 54 10.23 35.45 15.84
CA MET A 54 9.21 34.49 16.26
C MET A 54 7.88 34.71 15.54
N LEU A 55 7.46 35.97 15.34
CA LEU A 55 6.27 36.31 14.56
C LEU A 55 6.41 35.91 13.08
N GLY A 56 7.58 36.15 12.49
CA GLY A 56 7.88 35.74 11.12
C GLY A 56 7.88 34.22 10.94
N LEU A 57 8.46 33.48 11.88
CA LEU A 57 8.40 32.02 11.90
C LEU A 57 6.97 31.51 12.05
N ALA A 58 6.20 32.07 12.99
CA ALA A 58 4.80 31.69 13.21
C ALA A 58 3.94 31.95 11.95
N ALA A 59 4.09 33.13 11.32
CA ALA A 59 3.38 33.45 10.10
C ALA A 59 3.77 32.54 8.93
N SER A 60 5.07 32.22 8.79
CA SER A 60 5.55 31.27 7.78
C SER A 60 4.98 29.87 7.98
N VAL A 61 4.91 29.39 9.22
CA VAL A 61 4.29 28.11 9.55
C VAL A 61 2.79 28.13 9.25
N VAL A 62 2.07 29.20 9.61
CA VAL A 62 0.63 29.33 9.32
C VAL A 62 0.36 29.38 7.82
N ILE A 63 1.15 30.13 7.05
CA ILE A 63 1.00 30.19 5.59
C ILE A 63 1.33 28.82 4.97
N SER A 64 2.44 28.21 5.39
CA SER A 64 2.85 26.88 4.89
C SER A 64 1.82 25.81 5.24
N THR A 65 1.21 25.86 6.43
CA THR A 65 0.14 24.92 6.83
C THR A 65 -1.14 25.20 6.06
N SER A 66 -1.54 26.46 5.86
CA SER A 66 -2.72 26.80 5.06
C SER A 66 -2.60 26.44 3.57
N LEU A 67 -1.38 26.37 3.04
CA LEU A 67 -1.11 25.89 1.68
C LEU A 67 -1.12 24.36 1.57
N ILE A 68 -1.02 23.66 2.70
CA ILE A 68 -1.03 22.19 2.79
C ILE A 68 -2.43 21.69 3.21
N GLU A 69 -3.22 22.51 3.90
CA GLU A 69 -4.61 22.20 4.24
C GLU A 69 -5.40 21.95 2.94
N PRO A 70 -5.82 20.70 2.68
CA PRO A 70 -6.65 20.42 1.52
C PRO A 70 -7.91 21.26 1.63
N THR A 71 -8.28 21.93 0.55
CA THR A 71 -9.53 22.68 0.52
C THR A 71 -10.69 21.71 0.77
N ASP A 72 -11.81 22.19 1.34
CA ASP A 72 -13.01 21.37 1.52
C ASP A 72 -13.45 20.72 0.19
N GLU A 73 -13.23 21.40 -0.94
CA GLU A 73 -13.44 20.86 -2.28
C GLU A 73 -12.53 19.68 -2.62
N ASP A 74 -11.25 19.72 -2.27
CA ASP A 74 -10.31 18.61 -2.51
C ASP A 74 -10.64 17.40 -1.61
N GLY A 75 -11.07 17.67 -0.38
CA GLY A 75 -11.60 16.66 0.54
C GLY A 75 -12.85 15.97 -0.01
N GLN A 76 -13.82 16.75 -0.50
CA GLN A 76 -15.02 16.25 -1.16
C GLN A 76 -14.70 15.45 -2.43
N ARG A 77 -13.87 15.99 -3.33
CA ARG A 77 -13.46 15.27 -4.56
C ARG A 77 -12.78 13.93 -4.27
N THR A 78 -11.93 13.89 -3.25
CA THR A 78 -11.26 12.65 -2.84
C THR A 78 -12.27 11.65 -2.31
N ARG A 79 -13.24 12.09 -1.50
CA ARG A 79 -14.32 11.24 -0.99
C ARG A 79 -15.21 10.70 -2.12
N ASP A 80 -15.69 11.58 -3.00
CA ASP A 80 -16.50 11.24 -4.17
C ASP A 80 -15.80 10.17 -5.01
N ARG A 81 -14.48 10.33 -5.22
CA ARG A 81 -13.68 9.37 -5.97
C ARG A 81 -13.60 8.00 -5.30
N VAL A 82 -13.36 7.94 -3.99
CA VAL A 82 -13.34 6.67 -3.24
C VAL A 82 -14.69 5.95 -3.34
N ILE A 83 -15.79 6.71 -3.25
CA ILE A 83 -17.15 6.18 -3.41
C ILE A 83 -17.36 5.64 -4.82
N LEU A 84 -16.96 6.41 -5.83
CA LEU A 84 -17.08 6.03 -7.24
C LEU A 84 -16.26 4.79 -7.59
N ASP A 85 -15.00 4.74 -7.17
CA ASP A 85 -14.13 3.59 -7.40
C ASP A 85 -14.71 2.33 -6.76
N ARG A 86 -15.30 2.47 -5.57
CA ARG A 86 -15.98 1.36 -4.88
C ARG A 86 -17.25 0.91 -5.60
N LEU A 87 -18.10 1.84 -6.01
CA LEU A 87 -19.29 1.54 -6.82
C LEU A 87 -18.90 0.86 -8.14
N GLN A 88 -17.86 1.34 -8.81
CA GLN A 88 -17.36 0.73 -10.04
C GLN A 88 -16.82 -0.68 -9.82
N HIS A 89 -16.09 -0.91 -8.72
CA HIS A 89 -15.63 -2.25 -8.36
C HIS A 89 -16.80 -3.20 -8.11
N ASP A 90 -17.81 -2.75 -7.36
CA ASP A 90 -19.00 -3.54 -7.04
C ASP A 90 -19.82 -3.84 -8.32
N LEU A 91 -19.99 -2.86 -9.21
CA LEU A 91 -20.67 -3.02 -10.50
C LEU A 91 -19.89 -3.90 -11.49
N ARG A 92 -18.56 -3.86 -11.48
CA ARG A 92 -17.72 -4.64 -12.41
C ARG A 92 -17.89 -6.14 -12.24
N TYR A 93 -18.11 -6.59 -11.01
CA TYR A 93 -18.31 -8.01 -10.67
C TYR A 93 -19.78 -8.34 -10.45
N ALA A 94 -20.70 -7.42 -10.71
CA ALA A 94 -22.12 -7.64 -10.53
C ALA A 94 -22.63 -8.76 -11.45
N THR A 95 -23.26 -9.76 -10.86
CA THR A 95 -24.04 -10.80 -11.55
C THR A 95 -25.49 -10.38 -11.74
N SER A 96 -26.01 -9.52 -10.86
CA SER A 96 -27.34 -8.92 -10.98
C SER A 96 -27.35 -7.52 -10.36
N ILE A 97 -28.21 -6.65 -10.89
CA ILE A 97 -28.45 -5.30 -10.38
C ILE A 97 -29.97 -5.11 -10.36
N ASP A 98 -30.51 -4.73 -9.21
CA ASP A 98 -31.93 -4.45 -9.01
C ASP A 98 -32.09 -3.10 -8.30
N SER A 99 -32.92 -2.23 -8.85
CA SER A 99 -33.27 -0.95 -8.23
C SER A 99 -34.72 -1.04 -7.75
N MET A 100 -34.92 -1.24 -6.45
CA MET A 100 -36.26 -1.43 -5.88
C MET A 100 -37.00 -0.10 -5.69
N SER A 101 -36.28 1.01 -5.56
CA SER A 101 -36.81 2.36 -5.33
C SER A 101 -35.94 3.44 -5.99
N GLY A 102 -36.36 4.71 -5.90
CA GLY A 102 -35.55 5.85 -6.34
C GLY A 102 -34.36 6.19 -5.44
N TYR A 103 -34.20 5.49 -4.31
CA TYR A 103 -33.20 5.78 -3.28
C TYR A 103 -32.32 4.58 -2.93
N ASP A 104 -32.56 3.42 -3.54
CA ASP A 104 -31.77 2.22 -3.28
C ASP A 104 -31.37 1.49 -4.56
N VAL A 105 -30.21 0.84 -4.49
CA VAL A 105 -29.70 -0.05 -5.53
C VAL A 105 -29.16 -1.30 -4.83
N SER A 106 -29.69 -2.45 -5.21
CA SER A 106 -29.18 -3.76 -4.83
C SER A 106 -28.29 -4.31 -5.94
N ILE A 107 -27.12 -4.83 -5.57
CA ILE A 107 -26.17 -5.46 -6.48
C ILE A 107 -25.85 -6.83 -5.91
N GLU A 108 -25.97 -7.88 -6.71
CA GLU A 108 -25.41 -9.19 -6.36
C GLU A 108 -24.11 -9.39 -7.11
N ARG A 109 -23.10 -9.91 -6.41
CA ARG A 109 -21.81 -10.29 -6.99
C ARG A 109 -21.23 -11.48 -6.22
N PRO A 110 -20.27 -12.23 -6.77
CA PRO A 110 -19.48 -13.15 -5.95
C PRO A 110 -18.59 -12.38 -4.97
N ASP A 111 -18.44 -12.89 -3.75
CA ASP A 111 -17.41 -12.46 -2.81
C ASP A 111 -16.03 -13.05 -3.15
N LEU A 112 -15.04 -12.80 -2.31
CA LEU A 112 -13.68 -13.31 -2.49
C LEU A 112 -13.59 -14.85 -2.45
N SER A 113 -14.57 -15.52 -1.82
CA SER A 113 -14.71 -16.99 -1.79
C SER A 113 -15.63 -17.53 -2.89
N ASN A 114 -15.97 -16.69 -3.87
CA ASN A 114 -16.87 -16.98 -4.97
C ASN A 114 -18.30 -17.36 -4.52
N GLN A 115 -18.71 -16.95 -3.31
CA GLN A 115 -20.08 -17.10 -2.83
C GLN A 115 -20.91 -15.88 -3.20
N PRO A 116 -22.22 -16.03 -3.51
CA PRO A 116 -23.08 -14.87 -3.75
C PRO A 116 -23.12 -13.92 -2.55
N GLN A 117 -22.82 -12.66 -2.81
CA GLN A 117 -22.86 -11.54 -1.87
C GLN A 117 -23.83 -10.48 -2.41
N SER A 118 -24.81 -10.11 -1.57
CA SER A 118 -25.73 -9.01 -1.86
C SER A 118 -25.15 -7.72 -1.28
N LEU A 119 -25.22 -6.65 -2.05
CA LEU A 119 -24.78 -5.32 -1.67
C LEU A 119 -25.98 -4.40 -1.82
N GLN A 120 -26.28 -3.60 -0.82
CA GLN A 120 -27.35 -2.63 -0.88
C GLN A 120 -26.79 -1.25 -0.66
N TYR A 121 -27.01 -0.37 -1.62
CA TYR A 121 -26.72 1.05 -1.52
C TYR A 121 -28.02 1.78 -1.24
N GLU A 122 -28.03 2.61 -0.21
CA GLU A 122 -29.20 3.42 0.16
C GLU A 122 -28.77 4.88 0.30
N ALA A 123 -29.43 5.78 -0.41
CA ALA A 123 -29.20 7.22 -0.33
C ALA A 123 -30.37 7.89 0.41
N TYR A 124 -30.13 8.34 1.64
CA TYR A 124 -31.12 9.01 2.49
C TYR A 124 -30.61 10.37 2.97
N MET A 125 -31.40 11.05 3.83
CA MET A 125 -31.02 12.33 4.45
C MET A 125 -29.72 12.25 5.25
N ASP A 126 -29.37 11.05 5.73
CA ASP A 126 -28.18 10.79 6.54
C ASP A 126 -26.96 10.42 5.69
N GLY A 127 -27.05 10.44 4.36
CA GLY A 127 -25.93 10.13 3.49
C GLY A 127 -26.14 8.97 2.51
N LEU A 128 -25.05 8.58 1.86
CA LEU A 128 -24.96 7.33 1.11
C LEU A 128 -24.47 6.22 2.04
N MET A 129 -25.30 5.20 2.21
CA MET A 129 -25.03 4.03 3.03
C MET A 129 -24.79 2.80 2.15
N ARG A 130 -23.92 1.89 2.60
CA ARG A 130 -23.67 0.60 1.96
C ARG A 130 -23.80 -0.54 2.96
N ASN A 131 -24.67 -1.49 2.67
CA ASN A 131 -24.85 -2.73 3.39
C ASN A 131 -24.28 -3.90 2.57
N VAL A 132 -23.65 -4.87 3.22
CA VAL A 132 -23.09 -6.08 2.62
C VAL A 132 -23.72 -7.29 3.29
N SER A 133 -24.49 -8.08 2.53
CA SER A 133 -25.14 -9.31 2.95
C SER A 133 -25.92 -9.20 4.26
N GLY A 134 -26.60 -8.06 4.47
CA GLY A 134 -27.37 -7.79 5.70
C GLY A 134 -26.53 -7.47 6.93
N GLY A 135 -25.22 -7.22 6.75
CA GLY A 135 -24.32 -6.76 7.80
C GLY A 135 -24.59 -5.33 8.26
N THR A 136 -23.68 -4.81 9.10
CA THR A 136 -23.77 -3.42 9.58
C THR A 136 -23.60 -2.46 8.40
N SER A 137 -24.57 -1.56 8.26
CA SER A 137 -24.52 -0.51 7.24
C SER A 137 -23.32 0.41 7.48
N THR A 138 -22.53 0.62 6.44
CA THR A 138 -21.36 1.51 6.45
C THR A 138 -21.73 2.81 5.75
N GLU A 139 -21.59 3.92 6.45
CA GLU A 139 -21.72 5.25 5.86
C GLU A 139 -20.54 5.51 4.91
N LEU A 140 -20.84 5.71 3.63
CA LEU A 140 -19.86 6.05 2.60
C LEU A 140 -19.72 7.56 2.43
N ASP A 141 -20.83 8.30 2.55
CA ASP A 141 -20.82 9.76 2.52
C ASP A 141 -21.89 10.40 3.40
N PRO A 142 -21.54 11.16 4.45
CA PRO A 142 -22.51 11.86 5.29
C PRO A 142 -23.27 13.00 4.59
N GLN A 143 -22.82 13.47 3.41
CA GLN A 143 -23.42 14.64 2.75
C GLN A 143 -24.31 14.30 1.55
N ALA A 144 -24.42 13.02 1.17
CA ALA A 144 -25.20 12.53 0.02
C ALA A 144 -25.16 13.45 -1.22
N PRO A 145 -23.97 13.81 -1.75
CA PRO A 145 -23.90 14.61 -2.96
C PRO A 145 -24.59 13.86 -4.11
N THR A 146 -25.35 14.60 -4.92
CA THR A 146 -25.82 14.07 -6.20
C THR A 146 -24.64 13.97 -7.15
N VAL A 147 -24.05 12.79 -7.24
CA VAL A 147 -22.98 12.49 -8.20
C VAL A 147 -23.61 11.87 -9.45
N ASN A 148 -23.72 12.66 -10.52
CA ASN A 148 -24.12 12.12 -11.82
C ASN A 148 -22.92 11.43 -12.44
N HIS A 149 -22.89 10.10 -12.37
CA HIS A 149 -21.86 9.29 -13.02
C HIS A 149 -22.45 8.52 -14.19
N TYR A 150 -21.76 8.60 -15.33
CA TYR A 150 -22.09 7.81 -16.50
C TYR A 150 -21.10 6.63 -16.54
N VAL A 151 -21.61 5.42 -16.30
CA VAL A 151 -20.87 4.18 -16.60
C VAL A 151 -21.10 3.87 -18.09
N ASP A 152 -20.58 4.73 -18.98
CA ASP A 152 -20.71 4.51 -20.43
C ASP A 152 -19.35 4.18 -21.06
N GLY A 153 -19.32 3.11 -21.86
CA GLY A 153 -18.38 3.01 -22.99
C GLY A 153 -17.21 2.03 -22.89
N TYR A 154 -17.18 1.07 -21.96
CA TYR A 154 -16.37 -0.12 -22.21
C TYR A 154 -17.05 -0.95 -23.30
N THR A 155 -16.85 -0.58 -24.57
CA THR A 155 -16.50 -1.61 -25.54
C THR A 155 -15.32 -2.33 -24.91
N ALA A 156 -15.54 -3.55 -24.40
CA ALA A 156 -14.46 -4.47 -24.06
C ALA A 156 -13.44 -4.31 -25.17
N ALA A 157 -12.20 -3.92 -24.84
CA ALA A 157 -11.23 -3.54 -25.85
C ALA A 157 -11.25 -4.64 -26.92
N THR A 158 -11.73 -4.32 -28.13
CA THR A 158 -11.46 -5.11 -29.33
C THR A 158 -10.00 -4.86 -29.68
N SER A 159 -9.13 -5.06 -28.71
CA SER A 159 -7.70 -5.20 -28.89
C SER A 159 -7.56 -6.47 -29.70
N ASN A 160 -7.46 -6.32 -31.01
CA ASN A 160 -7.06 -7.35 -31.95
C ASN A 160 -5.57 -7.75 -31.76
N LEU A 161 -5.12 -7.78 -30.52
CA LEU A 161 -3.79 -8.18 -30.10
C LEU A 161 -3.98 -9.18 -28.96
N ASN A 162 -3.55 -10.42 -29.19
CA ASN A 162 -3.50 -11.52 -28.23
C ASN A 162 -2.46 -11.27 -27.11
N LEU A 163 -2.34 -10.03 -26.64
CA LEU A 163 -1.43 -9.66 -25.58
C LEU A 163 -1.98 -10.23 -24.28
N ARG A 164 -1.38 -11.34 -23.87
CA ARG A 164 -1.63 -12.00 -22.59
C ARG A 164 -1.14 -11.09 -21.47
N ARG A 165 -2.04 -10.25 -20.94
CA ARG A 165 -1.78 -9.40 -19.76
C ARG A 165 -1.79 -10.28 -18.50
N PRO A 166 -0.86 -10.07 -17.55
CA PRO A 166 -0.93 -10.76 -16.27
C PRO A 166 -2.25 -10.47 -15.58
N ARG A 167 -2.86 -11.50 -15.04
CA ARG A 167 -4.09 -11.39 -14.25
C ARG A 167 -4.01 -12.33 -13.07
N ILE A 168 -4.57 -11.88 -11.95
CA ILE A 168 -4.77 -12.74 -10.78
C ILE A 168 -5.85 -13.74 -11.18
N ARG A 169 -5.48 -15.01 -11.23
CA ARG A 169 -6.38 -16.11 -11.54
C ARG A 169 -7.20 -16.47 -10.31
N ASP A 170 -6.52 -16.60 -9.17
CA ASP A 170 -7.12 -17.08 -7.93
C ASP A 170 -6.24 -16.68 -6.73
N VAL A 171 -6.84 -16.65 -5.54
CA VAL A 171 -6.20 -16.21 -4.30
C VAL A 171 -6.68 -17.08 -3.14
N VAL A 172 -5.75 -17.49 -2.28
CA VAL A 172 -6.04 -18.15 -1.00
C VAL A 172 -5.35 -17.37 0.12
N THR A 173 -6.01 -17.27 1.26
CA THR A 173 -5.50 -16.63 2.46
C THR A 173 -5.44 -17.62 3.62
N ALA A 174 -4.54 -17.37 4.56
CA ALA A 174 -4.46 -18.12 5.80
C ALA A 174 -4.07 -17.19 6.95
N THR A 175 -4.65 -17.41 8.12
CA THR A 175 -4.42 -16.59 9.31
C THR A 175 -4.13 -17.46 10.53
N THR A 176 -3.22 -17.01 11.37
CA THR A 176 -3.08 -17.57 12.72
C THR A 176 -4.25 -17.18 13.62
N THR A 177 -4.64 -18.07 14.52
CA THR A 177 -5.68 -17.84 15.54
C THR A 177 -5.03 -17.69 16.91
N GLY A 178 -4.15 -16.70 17.10
CA GLY A 178 -3.59 -16.36 18.41
C GLY A 178 -2.06 -16.21 18.46
N GLY A 179 -1.57 -15.39 19.39
CA GLY A 179 -0.16 -14.99 19.51
C GLY A 179 0.80 -16.02 20.11
N SER A 180 0.49 -17.31 19.99
CA SER A 180 1.38 -18.42 20.40
C SER A 180 1.67 -19.42 19.28
N ALA A 181 1.23 -19.14 18.04
CA ALA A 181 1.53 -19.98 16.90
C ALA A 181 3.05 -19.99 16.61
N SER A 182 3.53 -21.10 16.07
CA SER A 182 4.88 -21.25 15.51
C SER A 182 4.86 -21.69 14.04
N SER A 183 3.67 -21.90 13.50
CA SER A 183 3.47 -22.28 12.11
C SER A 183 2.08 -21.91 11.62
N LEU A 184 1.94 -21.75 10.31
CA LEU A 184 0.69 -21.52 9.61
C LEU A 184 0.67 -22.36 8.34
N THR A 185 -0.37 -23.15 8.10
CA THR A 185 -0.54 -23.85 6.82
C THR A 185 -1.28 -22.94 5.86
N ILE A 186 -0.78 -22.85 4.62
CA ILE A 186 -1.44 -22.13 3.53
C ILE A 186 -1.54 -23.03 2.31
N GLU A 187 -2.72 -23.08 1.71
CA GLU A 187 -2.99 -23.87 0.51
C GLU A 187 -2.61 -23.07 -0.75
N ILE A 188 -2.28 -23.79 -1.82
CA ILE A 188 -2.18 -23.20 -3.15
C ILE A 188 -3.62 -22.99 -3.66
N PRO A 189 -3.94 -21.85 -4.30
CA PRO A 189 -5.28 -21.62 -4.84
C PRO A 189 -5.72 -22.73 -5.79
N ASP A 190 -6.95 -23.24 -5.64
CA ASP A 190 -7.51 -24.34 -6.44
C ASP A 190 -7.49 -24.03 -7.95
N GLY A 191 -7.60 -22.75 -8.30
CA GLY A 191 -7.52 -22.29 -9.68
C GLY A 191 -6.12 -22.38 -10.29
N ALA A 192 -5.05 -22.45 -9.49
CA ALA A 192 -3.67 -22.36 -9.96
C ALA A 192 -3.30 -23.48 -10.95
N ARG A 193 -2.54 -23.13 -12.00
CA ARG A 193 -2.14 -24.08 -13.07
C ARG A 193 -0.64 -24.06 -13.31
N PRO A 194 -0.04 -25.17 -13.78
CA PRO A 194 1.35 -25.16 -14.21
C PRO A 194 1.66 -24.02 -15.19
N GLY A 195 2.70 -23.24 -14.90
CA GLY A 195 3.08 -22.04 -15.63
C GLY A 195 2.55 -20.72 -15.07
N ASP A 196 1.64 -20.74 -14.10
CA ASP A 196 1.27 -19.54 -13.34
C ASP A 196 2.41 -19.14 -12.39
N LEU A 197 2.58 -17.84 -12.16
CA LEU A 197 3.45 -17.32 -11.10
C LEU A 197 2.68 -17.39 -9.77
N LEU A 198 3.22 -18.09 -8.79
CA LEU A 198 2.75 -18.04 -7.42
C LEU A 198 3.48 -16.93 -6.67
N LEU A 199 2.70 -16.09 -5.99
CA LEU A 199 3.22 -15.03 -5.15
C LEU A 199 2.70 -15.23 -3.72
N LEU A 200 3.59 -15.56 -2.80
CA LEU A 200 3.30 -15.68 -1.38
C LEU A 200 3.63 -14.35 -0.70
N VAL A 201 2.61 -13.74 -0.11
CA VAL A 201 2.69 -12.49 0.63
C VAL A 201 2.41 -12.78 2.08
N VAL A 202 3.32 -12.40 2.98
CA VAL A 202 3.20 -12.67 4.41
C VAL A 202 3.28 -11.36 5.17
N ALA A 203 2.24 -11.01 5.91
CA ALA A 203 2.33 -10.01 6.95
C ALA A 203 2.46 -10.71 8.30
N SER A 204 3.43 -10.28 9.10
CA SER A 204 3.64 -10.85 10.42
C SER A 204 4.00 -9.82 11.46
N ARG A 205 3.52 -10.05 12.66
CA ARG A 205 3.91 -9.35 13.87
C ARG A 205 4.45 -10.36 14.86
N ASN A 206 5.51 -9.99 15.57
CA ASN A 206 6.25 -10.87 16.48
C ASN A 206 6.93 -12.11 15.83
N ALA A 207 6.79 -12.30 14.50
CA ALA A 207 7.53 -13.29 13.73
C ALA A 207 8.46 -12.61 12.72
N PHE A 208 9.75 -12.53 13.05
CA PHE A 208 10.76 -11.83 12.24
C PHE A 208 11.18 -12.59 10.98
N PHE A 209 10.95 -13.90 10.92
CA PHE A 209 11.29 -14.73 9.79
C PHE A 209 10.21 -15.79 9.61
N VAL A 210 9.66 -15.84 8.39
CA VAL A 210 8.68 -16.85 8.00
C VAL A 210 9.29 -17.69 6.90
N ASN A 211 9.52 -18.96 7.19
CA ASN A 211 10.16 -19.90 6.27
C ASN A 211 9.11 -20.86 5.70
N PRO A 212 8.73 -20.71 4.42
CA PRO A 212 7.82 -21.66 3.79
C PRO A 212 8.51 -23.02 3.58
N ALA A 213 7.82 -24.10 3.93
CA ALA A 213 8.24 -25.48 3.75
C ALA A 213 7.15 -26.28 3.01
N PRO A 214 7.51 -27.18 2.06
CA PRO A 214 8.87 -27.48 1.60
C PRO A 214 9.53 -26.31 0.86
N SER A 215 10.85 -26.40 0.66
CA SER A 215 11.62 -25.37 -0.07
C SER A 215 11.19 -25.26 -1.53
N GLY A 216 11.28 -24.07 -2.11
CA GLY A 216 10.94 -23.82 -3.52
C GLY A 216 10.65 -22.35 -3.80
N TRP A 217 10.24 -21.63 -2.75
CA TRP A 217 10.04 -20.20 -2.73
C TRP A 217 11.37 -19.44 -2.78
N GLN A 218 11.43 -18.43 -3.62
CA GLN A 218 12.50 -17.43 -3.65
C GLN A 218 12.00 -16.17 -2.98
N GLN A 219 12.71 -15.69 -1.95
CA GLN A 219 12.43 -14.38 -1.37
C GLN A 219 12.71 -13.29 -2.42
N LEU A 220 11.74 -12.40 -2.60
CA LEU A 220 11.78 -11.33 -3.58
C LEU A 220 12.10 -9.99 -2.92
N ASP A 221 11.35 -9.66 -1.88
CA ASP A 221 11.43 -8.39 -1.17
C ASP A 221 10.90 -8.54 0.25
N TYR A 222 11.28 -7.64 1.14
CA TYR A 222 10.69 -7.53 2.47
C TYR A 222 10.79 -6.11 2.98
N SER A 223 9.85 -5.72 3.84
CA SER A 223 9.85 -4.41 4.48
C SER A 223 9.35 -4.53 5.91
N PHE A 224 10.06 -3.86 6.82
CA PHE A 224 9.80 -3.93 8.26
C PHE A 224 9.59 -2.53 8.84
N ASN A 225 8.60 -2.39 9.72
CA ASN A 225 8.38 -1.15 10.46
C ASN A 225 7.78 -1.44 11.82
N ALA A 226 8.40 -0.93 12.89
CA ALA A 226 7.84 -0.94 14.25
C ALA A 226 7.16 -2.25 14.69
N GLY A 227 7.76 -3.40 14.33
CA GLY A 227 7.29 -4.73 14.71
C GLY A 227 6.32 -5.40 13.73
N ILE A 228 5.87 -4.71 12.66
CA ILE A 228 5.20 -5.34 11.52
C ILE A 228 6.21 -5.63 10.41
N LEU A 229 6.20 -6.84 9.89
CA LEU A 229 6.96 -7.30 8.73
C LEU A 229 5.99 -7.60 7.59
N LEU A 230 6.37 -7.23 6.38
CA LEU A 230 5.77 -7.68 5.14
C LEU A 230 6.87 -8.36 4.32
N ASP A 231 6.69 -9.64 4.02
CA ASP A 231 7.68 -10.47 3.34
C ASP A 231 7.04 -11.10 2.10
N LEU A 232 7.80 -11.11 1.01
CA LEU A 232 7.31 -11.48 -0.31
C LEU A 232 8.18 -12.59 -0.92
N HIS A 233 7.53 -13.65 -1.37
CA HIS A 233 8.17 -14.78 -2.01
C HIS A 233 7.51 -15.12 -3.34
N GLY A 234 8.30 -15.59 -4.30
CA GLY A 234 7.82 -16.03 -5.61
C GLY A 234 8.23 -17.47 -5.93
N GLN A 235 7.37 -18.18 -6.65
CA GLN A 235 7.68 -19.50 -7.22
C GLN A 235 6.85 -19.72 -8.49
N TRP A 236 7.36 -20.44 -9.48
CA TRP A 236 6.56 -20.89 -10.62
C TRP A 236 5.76 -22.15 -10.27
N MET A 237 4.47 -22.16 -10.59
CA MET A 237 3.61 -23.32 -10.45
C MET A 237 4.02 -24.43 -11.44
N SER A 238 4.12 -25.66 -10.96
CA SER A 238 4.48 -26.84 -11.73
C SER A 238 3.59 -28.01 -11.31
N THR A 239 3.61 -29.12 -12.04
CA THR A 239 2.89 -30.34 -11.64
C THR A 239 3.46 -31.01 -10.39
N SER A 240 4.66 -30.61 -9.96
CA SER A 240 5.31 -31.09 -8.72
C SER A 240 5.17 -30.10 -7.56
N THR A 241 4.50 -28.97 -7.76
CA THR A 241 4.24 -28.01 -6.69
C THR A 241 3.28 -28.65 -5.69
N PRO A 242 3.61 -28.70 -4.38
CA PRO A 242 2.70 -29.19 -3.34
C PRO A 242 1.40 -28.38 -3.28
N ASP A 243 0.30 -29.03 -2.93
CA ASP A 243 -1.01 -28.38 -2.77
C ASP A 243 -1.07 -27.45 -1.56
N ALA A 244 -0.18 -27.62 -0.58
CA ALA A 244 -0.09 -26.78 0.60
C ALA A 244 1.34 -26.64 1.11
N TYR A 245 1.59 -25.52 1.79
CA TYR A 245 2.87 -25.17 2.41
C TYR A 245 2.68 -24.87 3.88
N LEU A 246 3.67 -25.25 4.69
CA LEU A 246 3.77 -24.89 6.09
C LEU A 246 4.72 -23.70 6.24
N LEU A 247 4.19 -22.56 6.65
CA LEU A 247 4.95 -21.36 6.98
C LEU A 247 5.45 -21.49 8.42
N ASN A 248 6.75 -21.73 8.61
CA ASN A 248 7.35 -21.89 9.94
C ASN A 248 7.92 -20.58 10.45
N PHE A 249 7.67 -20.25 11.71
CA PHE A 249 8.19 -19.05 12.35
C PHE A 249 8.48 -19.28 13.83
N PHE A 250 9.43 -18.52 14.37
CA PHE A 250 9.78 -18.62 15.79
C PHE A 250 8.69 -18.00 16.68
N TRP A 251 8.57 -18.55 17.89
CA TRP A 251 7.45 -18.46 18.83
C TRP A 251 6.65 -17.16 18.85
N GLY A 252 5.33 -17.33 18.88
CA GLY A 252 4.37 -16.27 19.18
C GLY A 252 4.12 -15.32 18.02
N GLY A 253 4.29 -15.82 16.79
CA GLY A 253 4.01 -15.06 15.58
C GLY A 253 2.52 -14.90 15.35
N ASP A 254 2.08 -13.67 15.19
CA ASP A 254 0.77 -13.33 14.65
C ASP A 254 0.98 -13.10 13.15
N VAL A 255 0.47 -14.02 12.34
CA VAL A 255 0.73 -14.09 10.91
C VAL A 255 -0.57 -14.14 10.13
N VAL A 256 -0.61 -13.39 9.04
CA VAL A 256 -1.56 -13.54 7.95
C VAL A 256 -0.76 -13.68 6.65
N ALA A 257 -1.17 -14.61 5.81
CA ALA A 257 -0.52 -14.89 4.55
C ALA A 257 -1.56 -15.00 3.43
N ALA A 258 -1.13 -14.68 2.22
CA ALA A 258 -1.90 -14.89 1.00
C ALA A 258 -1.01 -15.50 -0.08
N VAL A 259 -1.55 -16.43 -0.85
CA VAL A 259 -0.94 -16.93 -2.08
C VAL A 259 -1.81 -16.50 -3.26
N LEU A 260 -1.20 -15.79 -4.20
CA LEU A 260 -1.83 -15.38 -5.44
C LEU A 260 -1.32 -16.26 -6.58
N ALA A 261 -2.22 -16.79 -7.39
CA ALA A 261 -1.88 -17.41 -8.67
C ALA A 261 -2.04 -16.36 -9.78
N ILE A 262 -0.94 -15.97 -10.42
CA ILE A 262 -0.91 -14.94 -11.47
C ILE A 262 -0.60 -15.63 -12.79
N GLU A 263 -1.57 -15.65 -13.69
CA GLU A 263 -1.36 -16.21 -15.02
C GLU A 263 -0.77 -15.18 -15.97
N HIS A 264 -0.15 -15.64 -17.06
CA HIS A 264 0.44 -14.80 -18.11
C HIS A 264 1.58 -13.87 -17.66
N ALA A 265 2.15 -14.09 -16.47
CA ALA A 265 3.39 -13.47 -16.05
C ALA A 265 4.56 -13.88 -16.96
N ASN A 266 5.50 -12.96 -17.19
CA ASN A 266 6.67 -13.18 -18.02
C ASN A 266 7.59 -14.24 -17.39
N GLY A 267 7.82 -15.34 -18.11
CA GLY A 267 8.59 -16.49 -17.62
C GLY A 267 10.09 -16.24 -17.41
N SER A 268 10.68 -15.25 -18.09
CA SER A 268 12.11 -14.96 -17.97
C SER A 268 12.42 -13.96 -16.85
N TRP A 269 11.53 -13.00 -16.64
CA TRP A 269 11.62 -12.00 -15.59
C TRP A 269 10.22 -11.45 -15.26
N PRO A 270 9.54 -12.00 -14.24
CA PRO A 270 8.18 -11.58 -13.96
C PRO A 270 8.12 -10.22 -13.26
N PHE A 271 9.17 -9.74 -12.59
CA PHE A 271 9.11 -8.56 -11.72
C PHE A 271 9.81 -7.34 -12.33
N GLY A 272 9.08 -6.50 -13.06
CA GLY A 272 9.63 -5.30 -13.71
C GLY A 272 10.27 -4.32 -12.72
N TRP A 273 9.67 -4.19 -11.53
CA TRP A 273 10.11 -3.30 -10.47
C TRP A 273 9.51 -3.73 -9.13
N SER A 274 10.23 -3.47 -8.02
CA SER A 274 9.66 -3.46 -6.67
C SER A 274 10.11 -2.21 -5.91
N GLY A 275 9.26 -1.75 -5.00
CA GLY A 275 9.56 -0.64 -4.11
C GLY A 275 8.84 -0.78 -2.80
N SER A 276 9.43 -0.26 -1.73
CA SER A 276 8.86 -0.34 -0.39
C SER A 276 8.79 1.03 0.29
N SER A 277 7.84 1.17 1.21
CA SER A 277 7.65 2.35 2.05
C SER A 277 7.08 1.92 3.39
N PHE A 278 7.20 2.79 4.39
CA PHE A 278 6.69 2.53 5.73
C PHE A 278 6.40 3.84 6.44
N GLY A 279 5.54 3.76 7.45
CA GLY A 279 5.19 4.93 8.24
C GLY A 279 4.22 4.61 9.38
N THR A 280 3.71 5.67 9.99
CA THR A 280 2.70 5.58 11.03
C THR A 280 1.50 6.39 10.58
N SER A 281 0.36 5.73 10.48
CA SER A 281 -0.92 6.38 10.26
C SER A 281 -1.42 6.99 11.57
N ILE A 282 -1.95 8.22 11.47
CA ILE A 282 -2.59 8.93 12.56
C ILE A 282 -4.07 9.07 12.21
N ASN A 283 -4.96 8.52 13.03
CA ASN A 283 -6.40 8.58 12.79
C ASN A 283 -6.85 10.04 12.52
N GLY A 284 -7.59 10.23 11.42
CA GLY A 284 -8.07 11.53 10.98
C GLY A 284 -7.08 12.35 10.15
N ASN A 285 -5.86 11.85 9.91
CA ASN A 285 -4.86 12.52 9.09
C ASN A 285 -4.44 11.64 7.89
N THR A 286 -5.17 11.77 6.79
CA THR A 286 -4.98 10.98 5.56
C THR A 286 -3.60 11.11 4.93
N SER A 287 -2.88 12.23 5.15
CA SER A 287 -1.52 12.43 4.64
C SER A 287 -0.48 11.46 5.24
N THR A 288 -0.83 10.79 6.34
CA THR A 288 0.02 9.81 7.03
C THR A 288 -0.31 8.36 6.67
N TYR A 289 -1.32 8.16 5.83
CA TYR A 289 -1.78 6.84 5.44
C TYR A 289 -0.85 6.25 4.36
N PRO A 290 -0.82 4.92 4.21
CA PRO A 290 -0.06 4.32 3.12
C PRO A 290 -0.58 4.82 1.76
N ARG A 291 0.33 5.14 0.85
CA ARG A 291 0.01 5.54 -0.53
C ARG A 291 0.52 4.47 -1.50
N PRO A 292 -0.14 4.22 -2.64
CA PRO A 292 0.41 3.35 -3.66
C PRO A 292 1.78 3.80 -4.12
N LEU A 293 2.68 2.84 -4.32
CA LEU A 293 4.00 3.06 -4.86
C LEU A 293 4.04 2.59 -6.30
N GLU A 294 4.52 3.43 -7.19
CA GLU A 294 4.52 3.12 -8.62
C GLU A 294 5.75 3.69 -9.27
N ASN A 295 6.30 2.94 -10.22
CA ASN A 295 7.31 3.46 -11.10
C ASN A 295 6.64 3.85 -12.43
N THR A 296 6.37 5.15 -12.58
CA THR A 296 5.71 5.70 -13.77
C THR A 296 6.47 5.44 -15.07
N ASP A 297 7.76 5.13 -14.99
CA ASP A 297 8.61 4.89 -16.16
C ASP A 297 8.50 3.44 -16.68
N THR A 298 8.11 2.49 -15.83
CA THR A 298 8.06 1.06 -16.18
C THR A 298 6.65 0.51 -16.31
N ILE A 299 5.68 1.13 -15.63
CA ILE A 299 4.30 0.67 -15.65
C ILE A 299 3.61 0.90 -17.01
N GLY A 300 3.47 -0.18 -17.78
CA GLY A 300 2.80 -0.18 -19.08
C GLY A 300 1.40 -0.79 -19.00
N GLU A 301 0.64 -0.74 -20.11
CA GLU A 301 -0.68 -1.39 -20.22
C GLU A 301 -0.66 -2.92 -19.99
N ARG A 302 0.53 -3.52 -20.02
CA ARG A 302 0.77 -4.95 -19.85
C ARG A 302 1.28 -5.31 -18.45
N THR A 303 1.42 -4.33 -17.58
CA THR A 303 1.95 -4.50 -16.23
C THR A 303 0.79 -4.64 -15.25
N LEU A 304 0.82 -5.69 -14.44
CA LEU A 304 -0.03 -5.85 -13.27
C LEU A 304 0.69 -5.22 -12.07
N ASN A 305 0.17 -4.09 -11.60
CA ASN A 305 0.69 -3.39 -10.45
C ASN A 305 -0.01 -3.91 -9.18
N LEU A 306 0.75 -4.53 -8.30
CA LEU A 306 0.32 -5.03 -7.00
C LEU A 306 0.76 -4.07 -5.91
N GLN A 307 -0.16 -3.72 -5.02
CA GLN A 307 0.07 -2.95 -3.80
C GLN A 307 -0.19 -3.85 -2.60
N LEU A 308 0.88 -4.20 -1.90
CA LEU A 308 0.88 -5.07 -0.74
C LEU A 308 1.05 -4.18 0.49
N ILE A 309 0.12 -4.23 1.43
CA ILE A 309 0.12 -3.40 2.64
C ILE A 309 0.01 -4.31 3.86
N ALA A 310 0.88 -4.08 4.83
CA ALA A 310 0.74 -4.67 6.15
C ALA A 310 0.66 -3.57 7.21
N SER A 311 -0.16 -3.81 8.23
CA SER A 311 -0.31 -2.87 9.35
C SER A 311 -0.48 -3.58 10.68
N THR A 312 -0.09 -2.90 11.77
CA THR A 312 -0.41 -3.34 13.13
C THR A 312 -1.90 -3.15 13.43
N GLY A 313 -2.54 -4.13 14.05
CA GLY A 313 -3.98 -4.14 14.29
C GLY A 313 -4.80 -4.31 13.00
N ALA A 314 -6.06 -3.92 13.05
CA ALA A 314 -6.99 -3.81 11.92
C ALA A 314 -7.40 -2.35 11.64
N PRO A 315 -6.48 -1.49 11.16
CA PRO A 315 -6.79 -0.09 10.93
C PRO A 315 -7.65 0.11 9.68
N SER A 316 -7.59 -0.77 8.69
CA SER A 316 -8.48 -0.72 7.53
C SER A 316 -9.88 -1.24 7.90
N PRO A 317 -10.95 -0.69 7.30
CA PRO A 317 -12.26 -1.33 7.39
C PRO A 317 -12.15 -2.77 6.90
N GLN A 318 -12.70 -3.74 7.63
CA GLN A 318 -12.68 -5.17 7.22
C GLN A 318 -13.36 -5.40 5.86
N THR A 319 -14.13 -4.43 5.38
CA THR A 319 -14.84 -4.52 4.09
C THR A 319 -14.05 -4.04 2.89
N SER A 320 -12.96 -3.26 3.07
CA SER A 320 -12.13 -2.74 1.96
C SER A 320 -10.89 -1.97 2.44
N LEU A 321 -9.82 -1.98 1.63
CA LEU A 321 -8.64 -1.13 1.78
C LEU A 321 -8.89 0.34 1.37
N GLY A 322 -9.88 0.59 0.53
CA GLY A 322 -10.31 1.92 0.09
C GLY A 322 -9.33 2.60 -0.86
N ILE A 323 -8.49 1.84 -1.58
CA ILE A 323 -7.50 2.43 -2.50
C ILE A 323 -8.17 2.77 -3.82
N ALA A 324 -8.40 4.06 -4.03
CA ALA A 324 -8.98 4.57 -5.28
C ALA A 324 -8.21 4.08 -6.52
N SER A 325 -8.96 3.65 -7.53
CA SER A 325 -8.50 3.11 -8.82
C SER A 325 -7.75 1.76 -8.76
N PHE A 326 -7.81 1.06 -7.62
CA PHE A 326 -7.33 -0.32 -7.47
C PHE A 326 -8.50 -1.27 -7.20
N SER A 327 -8.37 -2.51 -7.67
CA SER A 327 -9.23 -3.62 -7.28
C SER A 327 -8.60 -4.35 -6.11
N GLU A 328 -9.39 -4.69 -5.10
CA GLU A 328 -8.90 -5.40 -3.93
C GLU A 328 -9.07 -6.90 -4.12
N CYS A 329 -8.12 -7.68 -3.60
CA CYS A 329 -8.24 -9.14 -3.57
C CYS A 329 -7.98 -9.76 -2.19
N VAL A 330 -7.31 -9.05 -1.28
CA VAL A 330 -7.09 -9.51 0.11
C VAL A 330 -7.26 -8.35 1.07
N ASN A 331 -7.97 -8.58 2.17
CA ASN A 331 -8.03 -7.68 3.32
C ASN A 331 -8.33 -8.52 4.57
N GLU A 332 -7.28 -9.13 5.12
CA GLU A 332 -7.39 -10.16 6.15
C GLU A 332 -6.67 -9.76 7.43
N VAL A 333 -7.26 -10.13 8.57
CA VAL A 333 -6.72 -9.85 9.91
C VAL A 333 -6.12 -11.12 10.50
N GLY A 334 -4.82 -11.11 10.75
CA GLY A 334 -4.12 -12.16 11.49
C GLY A 334 -4.25 -11.99 12.99
N SER A 335 -4.58 -13.07 13.70
CA SER A 335 -4.79 -13.08 15.16
C SER A 335 -5.71 -11.97 15.69
N PRO A 336 -6.97 -11.90 15.20
CA PRO A 336 -7.91 -10.88 15.64
C PRO A 336 -8.10 -10.90 17.16
N GLY A 337 -8.08 -9.72 17.79
CA GLY A 337 -8.27 -9.53 19.22
C GLY A 337 -7.06 -9.83 20.12
N THR A 338 -5.88 -10.13 19.55
CA THR A 338 -4.64 -10.29 20.33
C THR A 338 -3.84 -8.99 20.38
N SER A 339 -2.86 -8.93 21.30
CA SER A 339 -1.91 -7.81 21.34
C SER A 339 -1.01 -7.73 20.11
N GLY A 340 -0.92 -8.82 19.33
CA GLY A 340 -0.12 -8.92 18.13
C GLY A 340 -0.94 -8.93 16.84
N GLU A 341 -2.22 -8.59 16.90
CA GLU A 341 -3.08 -8.41 15.73
C GLU A 341 -2.35 -7.62 14.63
N CYS A 342 -2.50 -8.08 13.40
CA CYS A 342 -1.97 -7.44 12.19
C CYS A 342 -2.92 -7.66 11.01
N THR A 343 -2.80 -6.82 9.99
CA THR A 343 -3.62 -6.90 8.78
C THR A 343 -2.75 -6.99 7.55
N LEU A 344 -3.19 -7.78 6.58
CA LEU A 344 -2.66 -7.84 5.22
C LEU A 344 -3.72 -7.37 4.24
N GLY A 345 -3.38 -6.32 3.51
CA GLY A 345 -4.13 -5.81 2.38
C GLY A 345 -3.39 -6.05 1.07
N ILE A 346 -4.10 -6.54 0.05
CA ILE A 346 -3.59 -6.61 -1.31
C ILE A 346 -4.59 -5.99 -2.27
N ALA A 347 -4.12 -4.98 -3.00
CA ALA A 347 -4.86 -4.37 -4.08
C ALA A 347 -4.03 -4.43 -5.37
N PHE A 348 -4.70 -4.43 -6.51
CA PHE A 348 -4.06 -4.53 -7.81
C PHE A 348 -4.74 -3.66 -8.85
N ARG A 349 -3.99 -3.33 -9.89
CA ARG A 349 -4.53 -2.77 -11.12
C ARG A 349 -3.69 -3.20 -12.31
N THR A 350 -4.27 -3.10 -13.50
CA THR A 350 -3.52 -3.29 -14.74
C THR A 350 -3.31 -1.94 -15.41
N GLY A 351 -2.07 -1.63 -15.78
CA GLY A 351 -1.76 -0.39 -16.48
C GLY A 351 -1.30 0.77 -15.59
N PRO A 352 -0.92 1.89 -16.22
CA PRO A 352 -0.49 3.09 -15.55
C PRO A 352 -1.64 3.80 -14.82
N MET A 353 -1.28 4.66 -13.87
CA MET A 353 -2.23 5.44 -13.12
C MET A 353 -2.79 6.50 -14.05
N PRO A 354 -4.11 6.69 -14.11
CA PRO A 354 -4.61 7.92 -14.72
C PRO A 354 -3.98 9.11 -13.98
N PRO A 355 -3.63 10.20 -14.67
CA PRO A 355 -3.13 11.41 -14.01
C PRO A 355 -4.11 11.85 -12.92
N MET A 356 -3.62 11.99 -11.68
CA MET A 356 -4.44 12.44 -10.55
C MET A 356 -3.83 13.68 -9.91
N THR A 357 -4.69 14.58 -9.45
CA THR A 357 -4.29 15.74 -8.62
C THR A 357 -3.85 15.30 -7.23
N THR A 358 -4.45 14.23 -6.70
CA THR A 358 -4.13 13.65 -5.39
C THR A 358 -3.84 12.16 -5.56
N THR A 359 -2.72 11.69 -5.02
CA THR A 359 -2.41 10.26 -4.96
C THR A 359 -3.39 9.60 -3.97
N PRO A 360 -4.02 8.46 -4.33
CA PRO A 360 -4.91 7.76 -3.42
C PRO A 360 -4.14 7.24 -2.20
N HIS A 361 -4.84 7.03 -1.10
CA HIS A 361 -4.28 6.47 0.13
C HIS A 361 -5.14 5.31 0.60
N VAL A 362 -4.55 4.35 1.30
CA VAL A 362 -5.28 3.31 2.01
C VAL A 362 -6.09 3.97 3.12
N LEU A 363 -7.37 3.60 3.25
CA LEU A 363 -8.22 4.15 4.29
C LEU A 363 -7.89 3.48 5.64
N HIS A 364 -7.28 4.23 6.56
CA HIS A 364 -7.12 3.81 7.96
C HIS A 364 -8.13 4.54 8.85
N GLN A 365 -8.87 3.79 9.66
CA GLN A 365 -9.84 4.26 10.66
C GLN A 365 -9.22 4.38 12.07
N GLN A 366 -7.99 3.88 12.24
CA GLN A 366 -7.27 3.89 13.51
C GLN A 366 -5.78 4.17 13.27
N SER A 367 -5.10 4.69 14.29
CA SER A 367 -3.66 4.91 14.22
C SER A 367 -2.91 3.57 14.27
N ALA A 368 -2.05 3.33 13.28
CA ALA A 368 -1.31 2.09 13.16
C ALA A 368 0.04 2.31 12.46
N ASN A 369 1.04 1.50 12.82
CA ASN A 369 2.24 1.38 12.02
C ASN A 369 1.95 0.55 10.79
N TRP A 370 2.50 0.95 9.66
CA TRP A 370 2.28 0.28 8.39
C TRP A 370 3.57 0.15 7.59
N THR A 371 3.60 -0.83 6.71
CA THR A 371 4.65 -1.07 5.73
C THR A 371 4.00 -1.52 4.43
N THR A 372 4.53 -1.08 3.30
CA THR A 372 4.00 -1.39 1.97
C THR A 372 5.11 -1.88 1.06
N ILE A 373 4.79 -2.83 0.21
CA ILE A 373 5.60 -3.24 -0.93
C ILE A 373 4.74 -3.13 -2.18
N ALA A 374 5.22 -2.48 -3.22
CA ALA A 374 4.62 -2.53 -4.54
C ALA A 374 5.46 -3.39 -5.46
N VAL A 375 4.79 -4.14 -6.33
CA VAL A 375 5.43 -5.02 -7.29
C VAL A 375 4.74 -4.89 -8.64
N GLU A 376 5.55 -4.71 -9.67
CA GLU A 376 5.11 -4.70 -11.06
C GLU A 376 5.35 -6.09 -11.68
N VAL A 377 4.27 -6.80 -11.99
CA VAL A 377 4.33 -8.07 -12.70
C VAL A 377 4.16 -7.84 -14.20
N GLU A 378 5.19 -8.19 -14.98
CA GLU A 378 5.22 -8.01 -16.42
C GLU A 378 4.56 -9.17 -17.18
N GLY A 379 3.89 -8.85 -18.30
CA GLY A 379 3.28 -9.82 -19.19
C GLY A 379 4.26 -10.53 -20.12
N GLN A 380 3.97 -11.77 -20.48
CA GLN A 380 4.75 -12.54 -21.48
C GLN A 380 4.85 -11.79 -22.81
N SER A 381 6.05 -11.42 -23.26
CA SER A 381 6.27 -10.96 -24.63
C SER A 381 5.77 -12.02 -25.63
N GLU A 382 5.19 -11.59 -26.76
CA GLU A 382 4.81 -12.51 -27.84
C GLU A 382 6.01 -13.26 -28.41
#